data_AF-A0A966SPR7-F1
#
_entry.id   AF-A0A966SPR7-F1
#
_cell.length_a   1.000
_cell.length_b   1.000
_cell.length_c   1.000
_cell.angle_alpha   90.00
_cell.angle_beta   90.00
_cell.angle_gamma   90.00
#
_symmetry.space_group_name_H-M   'P 1'
#
loop_
_entity.id
_entity.type
_entity.pdbx_description
1 polymer ?
#
loop_
_entity_poly.entity_id
_entity_poly.type
_entity_poly.pdbx_seq_one_letter_code
_entity_poly.pdbx_strand_id
1 'polypeptide(L)' 'MTTPNRLRRRNVLPGFGLSAAITSLVVTALVVFPLAVLVMRAASLGPTDFLAAAWTPRARAAYAVSLGAS' A
#
# COMPACT_ATOMS: atom_id res chain seq x y z
N MET A 1 4.43 -37.22 19.42
CA MET A 1 3.33 -36.27 19.20
C MET A 1 3.38 -35.21 20.28
N THR A 2 4.03 -34.08 20.00
CA THR A 2 3.87 -32.73 20.60
C THR A 2 4.91 -31.83 19.95
N THR A 3 4.47 -30.86 19.16
CA THR A 3 5.32 -29.91 18.42
C THR A 3 5.93 -28.89 19.39
N PRO A 4 7.24 -28.57 19.30
CA PRO A 4 7.82 -27.53 20.14
C PRO A 4 7.27 -26.16 19.74
N ASN A 5 6.54 -25.53 20.67
CA ASN A 5 6.02 -24.17 20.54
C ASN A 5 7.17 -23.15 20.61
N ARG A 6 7.70 -22.73 19.44
CA ARG A 6 8.73 -21.69 19.32
C ARG A 6 8.18 -20.26 19.41
N LEU A 7 7.34 -19.94 20.40
CA LEU A 7 6.88 -18.56 20.60
C LEU A 7 7.12 -18.08 22.03
N ARG A 8 8.39 -18.00 22.41
CA ARG A 8 8.82 -17.04 23.43
C ARG A 8 10.12 -16.39 22.97
N ARG A 9 10.03 -15.54 21.94
CA ARG A 9 11.05 -14.51 21.72
C ARG A 9 11.02 -13.62 22.96
N ARG A 10 11.99 -13.80 23.85
CA ARG A 10 12.27 -12.84 24.92
C ARG A 10 12.59 -11.54 24.18
N ASN A 11 11.68 -10.57 24.17
CA ASN A 11 11.97 -9.24 23.62
C ASN A 11 13.18 -8.71 24.38
N VAL A 12 14.36 -8.78 23.75
CA VAL A 12 15.66 -8.42 24.33
C VAL A 12 15.74 -6.95 24.69
N LEU A 13 14.90 -6.12 24.06
CA LEU A 13 14.70 -4.73 24.43
C LEU A 13 13.27 -4.53 24.97
N PRO A 14 13.10 -4.15 26.24
CA PRO A 14 11.80 -3.68 26.72
C PRO A 14 11.36 -2.46 25.88
N GLY A 15 10.10 -2.44 25.44
CA GLY A 15 9.55 -1.34 24.62
C GLY A 15 9.69 -1.49 23.09
N PHE A 16 10.49 -2.43 22.58
CA PHE A 16 10.69 -2.59 21.11
C PHE A 16 9.37 -2.79 20.34
N GLY A 17 8.46 -3.61 20.86
CA GLY A 17 7.16 -3.85 20.22
C GLY A 17 6.26 -2.60 20.21
N LEU A 18 6.30 -1.80 21.27
CA LEU A 18 5.50 -0.57 21.36
C LEU A 18 6.04 0.50 20.42
N SER A 19 7.36 0.71 20.39
CA SER A 19 7.99 1.62 19.43
C SER A 19 7.76 1.18 18.00
N ALA A 20 7.94 -0.11 17.68
CA ALA A 20 7.68 -0.64 16.35
C ALA A 20 6.21 -0.47 15.93
N ALA A 21 5.26 -0.69 16.85
CA ALA A 21 3.83 -0.48 16.59
C ALA A 21 3.54 1.00 16.28
N ILE A 22 4.04 1.93 17.10
CA ILE A 22 3.86 3.38 16.86
C ILE A 22 4.49 3.78 15.52
N THR A 23 5.73 3.36 15.25
CA THR A 23 6.38 3.63 13.96
C THR A 23 5.58 3.09 12.80
N SER A 24 5.13 1.83 12.86
CA SER A 24 4.31 1.25 11.80
C SER A 24 3.00 2.00 11.62
N LEU A 25 2.33 2.40 12.71
CA LEU A 25 1.07 3.12 12.66
C LEU A 25 1.24 4.50 12.00
N VAL A 26 2.31 5.22 12.35
CA VAL A 26 2.62 6.52 11.73
C VAL A 26 2.95 6.35 10.25
N VAL A 27 3.82 5.40 9.88
CA VAL A 27 4.19 5.17 8.47
C VAL A 27 2.98 4.73 7.65
N THR A 28 2.19 3.79 8.17
CA THR A 28 0.97 3.33 7.51
C THR A 28 -0.04 4.45 7.37
N ALA A 29 -0.29 5.25 8.40
CA ALA A 29 -1.19 6.40 8.29
C ALA A 29 -0.70 7.40 7.24
N LEU A 30 0.60 7.68 7.21
CA LEU A 30 1.22 8.59 6.24
C LEU A 30 1.07 8.11 4.79
N VAL A 31 1.05 6.80 4.54
CA VAL A 31 0.86 6.22 3.19
C VAL A 31 -0.62 6.03 2.85
N VAL A 32 -1.42 5.54 3.80
CA VAL A 32 -2.85 5.24 3.58
C VAL A 32 -3.64 6.52 3.40
N PHE A 33 -3.31 7.59 4.13
CA PHE A 33 -4.01 8.87 4.02
C PHE A 33 -4.01 9.45 2.59
N PRO A 34 -2.86 9.65 1.91
CA PRO A 34 -2.85 10.16 0.54
C PRO A 34 -3.46 9.18 -0.46
N LEU A 35 -3.31 7.87 -0.26
CA LEU A 35 -3.96 6.87 -1.11
C LEU A 35 -5.49 6.94 -0.98
N ALA A 36 -6.01 7.11 0.23
CA ALA A 36 -7.45 7.29 0.46
C ALA A 36 -7.98 8.55 -0.25
N VAL A 37 -7.22 9.66 -0.19
CA VAL A 37 -7.55 10.88 -0.94
C VAL A 37 -7.58 10.60 -2.44
N LEU A 38 -6.57 9.91 -2.99
CA LEU A 38 -6.53 9.57 -4.42
C LEU A 38 -7.74 8.73 -4.84
N VAL A 39 -8.11 7.73 -4.05
CA VAL A 39 -9.29 6.90 -4.29
C VAL A 39 -10.57 7.73 -4.24
N MET A 40 -10.74 8.62 -3.25
CA MET A 40 -11.88 9.53 -3.20
C MET A 40 -11.98 10.42 -4.44
N ARG A 41 -10.84 10.94 -4.91
CA ARG A 41 -10.82 11.77 -6.13
C ARG A 41 -11.18 10.96 -7.37
N ALA A 42 -10.65 9.74 -7.50
CA ALA A 42 -11.01 8.85 -8.60
C ALA A 42 -12.51 8.49 -8.57
N ALA A 43 -13.07 8.19 -7.39
CA ALA A 43 -14.47 7.88 -7.22
C ALA A 43 -15.39 9.07 -7.58
N SER A 44 -14.92 10.32 -7.42
CA SER A 44 -15.69 11.53 -7.75
C SER A 44 -15.86 11.80 -9.25
N LEU A 45 -15.05 11.19 -10.11
CA LEU A 45 -15.12 11.34 -11.58
C LEU A 45 -16.28 10.52 -12.18
N GLY A 46 -16.77 9.51 -11.48
CA GLY A 46 -17.68 8.52 -12.08
C GLY A 46 -16.95 7.54 -13.03
N PRO A 47 -17.56 6.40 -13.35
CA PRO A 47 -16.89 5.30 -14.04
C PRO A 47 -16.47 5.62 -15.49
N THR A 48 -17.25 6.41 -16.23
CA THR A 48 -16.95 6.80 -17.61
C THR A 48 -15.76 7.73 -17.70
N ASP A 49 -15.74 8.80 -16.90
CA ASP A 49 -14.66 9.79 -16.94
C ASP A 49 -13.38 9.22 -16.34
N PHE A 50 -13.49 8.34 -15.34
CA PHE A 50 -12.35 7.57 -14.84
C PHE A 50 -11.72 6.70 -15.94
N LEU A 51 -12.52 5.95 -16.71
CA LEU A 51 -12.00 5.16 -17.83
C LEU A 51 -11.37 6.05 -18.91
N ALA A 52 -12.00 7.17 -19.26
CA ALA A 52 -11.47 8.10 -20.25
C ALA A 52 -10.11 8.67 -19.82
N ALA A 53 -9.97 9.03 -18.55
CA ALA A 53 -8.72 9.53 -17.97
C ALA A 53 -7.64 8.43 -17.88
N ALA A 54 -8.02 7.19 -17.55
CA ALA A 54 -7.08 6.07 -17.45
C ALA A 54 -6.62 5.56 -18.83
N TRP A 55 -7.48 5.59 -19.85
CA TRP A 55 -7.22 4.99 -21.16
C TRP A 55 -6.80 6.00 -22.23
N THR A 56 -6.02 7.02 -21.88
CA THR A 56 -5.50 7.99 -22.85
C THR A 56 -4.45 7.37 -23.79
N PRO A 57 -4.24 7.92 -25.00
CA PRO A 57 -3.21 7.42 -25.93
C PRO A 57 -1.81 7.36 -25.29
N ARG A 58 -1.49 8.39 -24.49
CA ARG A 58 -0.23 8.46 -23.73
C ARG A 58 -0.15 7.38 -22.66
N ALA A 59 -1.21 7.16 -21.88
CA ALA A 59 -1.22 6.13 -20.84
C ALA A 59 -1.02 4.74 -21.45
N ARG A 60 -1.68 4.43 -22.57
CA ARG A 60 -1.51 3.17 -23.30
C ARG A 60 -0.08 2.97 -23.80
N ALA A 61 0.55 4.00 -24.35
CA ALA A 61 1.95 3.93 -24.77
C ALA A 61 2.88 3.67 -23.57
N ALA A 62 2.64 4.32 -22.42
CA ALA A 62 3.40 4.09 -21.20
C ALA A 62 3.22 2.67 -20.64
N TYR A 63 2.00 2.14 -20.66
CA TYR A 63 1.72 0.74 -20.27
C TYR A 63 2.42 -0.24 -21.22
N ALA A 64 2.42 0.02 -22.52
CA ALA A 64 3.11 -0.82 -23.51
C ALA A 64 4.63 -0.85 -23.30
N VAL A 65 5.25 0.29 -22.98
CA VAL A 65 6.69 0.32 -22.65
C VAL A 65 6.95 -0.39 -21.32
N SER A 66 6.17 -0.11 -20.28
CA SER A 66 6.40 -0.68 -18.95
C SER A 66 6.22 -2.20 -18.92
N LEU A 67 5.23 -2.73 -19.66
CA LEU A 67 4.92 -4.16 -19.68
C LEU A 67 5.61 -4.91 -20.83
N GLY A 68 5.95 -4.21 -21.91
CA GLY A 68 6.58 -4.78 -23.10
C GLY A 68 8.10 -4.65 -23.14
N ALA A 69 8.69 -3.78 -22.30
CA ALA A 69 10.15 -3.61 -22.18
C ALA A 69 10.72 -4.05 -20.82
N SER A 70 9.88 -4.51 -19.88
CA SER A 70 10.33 -5.13 -18.62
C SER A 70 10.56 -6.63 -18.77
#